data_AF-A0A3C1YSB0-F1
#
_entry.id   AF-A0A3C1YSB0-F1
#
_cell.length_a   1.000
_cell.length_b   1.000
_cell.length_c   1.000
_cell.angle_alpha   90.00
_cell.angle_beta   90.00
_cell.angle_gamma   90.00
#
_symmetry.space_group_name_H-M   'P 1'
#
loop_
_entity.id
_entity.type
_entity.pdbx_description
1 polymer ?
#
loop_
_entity_poly.entity_id
_entity_poly.type
_entity_poly.pdbx_seq_one_letter_code
_entity_poly.pdbx_strand_id
1 'polypeptide(L)'
;MRYENGKYYHVYNRGASKQIIFLNDENYRFCFQLFQKYSTQYNVSIIAYCLMPNHYHFSLLQNDDGSISKCIQTVFNSYTQAFNNISKHSGTLFQGRANGIEVKDDEYAVRLCRYIHCNPVAARLVTKPENWKHSDYLEWIGLRKGNATNFILRDGYFGNAEAYKKYIEEYGEDDGINQYLFDE
;
A
#
# COMPACT_ATOMS: atom_id res chain seq x y z
N MET A 1 -15.87 -5.18 -7.39
CA MET A 1 -15.11 -6.43 -7.26
C MET A 1 -15.53 -7.12 -5.99
N ARG A 2 -15.68 -8.46 -6.01
CA ARG A 2 -15.86 -9.26 -4.79
C ARG A 2 -14.48 -9.73 -4.37
N TYR A 3 -14.09 -9.41 -3.14
CA TYR A 3 -12.87 -9.91 -2.51
C TYR A 3 -13.21 -11.24 -1.82
N GLU A 4 -12.40 -12.27 -2.05
CA GLU A 4 -12.60 -13.63 -1.53
C GLU A 4 -11.63 -13.90 -0.37
N ASN A 5 -12.13 -14.58 0.66
CA ASN A 5 -11.32 -14.98 1.81
C ASN A 5 -10.07 -15.79 1.40
N GLY A 6 -8.95 -15.53 2.08
CA GLY A 6 -7.67 -16.20 1.90
C GLY A 6 -6.84 -15.71 0.72
N LYS A 7 -7.32 -14.69 -0.02
CA LYS A 7 -6.64 -14.18 -1.22
C LYS A 7 -5.97 -12.82 -1.00
N TYR A 8 -4.88 -12.61 -1.72
CA TYR A 8 -4.15 -11.34 -1.77
C TYR A 8 -4.71 -10.44 -2.87
N TYR A 9 -4.72 -9.14 -2.60
CA TYR A 9 -5.15 -8.13 -3.55
C TYR A 9 -4.22 -6.92 -3.55
N HIS A 10 -3.87 -6.48 -4.77
CA HIS A 10 -3.31 -5.15 -4.98
C HIS A 10 -4.43 -4.13 -4.99
N VAL A 11 -4.45 -3.23 -4.00
CA VAL A 11 -5.42 -2.15 -3.90
C VAL A 11 -4.73 -0.82 -4.07
N TYR A 12 -5.24 0.00 -4.97
CA TYR A 12 -4.65 1.31 -5.29
C TYR A 12 -5.68 2.32 -5.76
N ASN A 13 -5.35 3.60 -5.59
CA ASN A 13 -6.08 4.72 -6.18
C ASN A 13 -5.15 5.93 -6.27
N ARG A 14 -5.53 6.91 -7.09
CA ARG A 14 -4.82 8.19 -7.23
C ARG A 14 -5.73 9.39 -7.05
N GLY A 15 -5.12 10.53 -6.81
CA GLY A 15 -5.78 11.83 -6.83
C GLY A 15 -6.46 12.08 -8.17
N ALA A 16 -7.66 12.67 -8.13
CA ALA A 16 -8.32 13.17 -9.33
C ALA A 16 -7.39 14.15 -10.06
N SER A 17 -7.30 14.04 -11.38
CA SER A 17 -6.37 14.84 -12.20
C SER A 17 -4.90 14.77 -11.73
N LYS A 18 -4.49 13.62 -11.17
CA LYS A 18 -3.14 13.36 -10.61
C LYS A 18 -2.72 14.33 -9.49
N GLN A 19 -3.69 14.96 -8.82
CA GLN A 19 -3.41 15.91 -7.74
C GLN A 19 -2.73 15.26 -6.53
N ILE A 20 -1.99 16.06 -5.77
CA ILE A 20 -1.40 15.63 -4.49
C ILE A 20 -2.54 15.36 -3.50
N ILE A 21 -2.53 14.14 -2.93
CA ILE A 21 -3.50 13.68 -1.93
C ILE A 21 -2.92 13.64 -0.53
N PHE A 22 -1.61 13.75 -0.35
CA PHE A 22 -0.95 13.88 0.96
C PHE A 22 -0.06 15.14 0.99
N LEU A 23 -0.48 16.17 1.72
CA LEU A 23 0.17 17.49 1.68
C LEU A 23 1.39 17.59 2.60
N ASN A 24 1.41 16.82 3.68
CA ASN A 24 2.44 16.87 4.71
C ASN A 24 2.48 15.57 5.52
N ASP A 25 3.49 15.42 6.37
CA ASP A 25 3.67 14.26 7.25
C ASP A 25 2.45 13.93 8.12
N GLU A 26 1.69 14.94 8.54
CA GLU A 26 0.51 14.73 9.38
C GLU A 26 -0.60 14.04 8.62
N ASN A 27 -0.79 14.38 7.34
CA ASN A 27 -1.75 13.74 6.45
C ASN A 27 -1.40 12.27 6.21
N TYR A 28 -0.13 11.97 5.94
CA TYR A 28 0.35 10.59 5.80
C TYR A 28 0.10 9.78 7.09
N ARG A 29 0.51 10.34 8.24
CA ARG A 29 0.33 9.71 9.56
C ARG A 29 -1.14 9.46 9.88
N PHE A 30 -2.00 10.46 9.63
CA PHE A 30 -3.44 10.33 9.87
C PHE A 30 -4.06 9.24 8.98
N CYS A 31 -3.72 9.21 7.69
CA CYS A 31 -4.20 8.17 6.79
C CYS A 31 -3.76 6.77 7.25
N PHE A 32 -2.48 6.61 7.64
CA PHE A 32 -1.99 5.34 8.15
C PHE A 32 -2.68 4.92 9.45
N GLN A 33 -2.95 5.86 10.38
CA GLN A 33 -3.70 5.57 11.61
C GLN A 33 -5.14 5.10 11.33
N LEU A 34 -5.82 5.73 10.36
CA LEU A 34 -7.12 5.25 9.90
C LEU A 34 -6.99 3.83 9.34
N PHE A 35 -5.98 3.60 8.50
CA PHE A 35 -5.77 2.30 7.88
C PHE A 35 -5.52 1.19 8.90
N GLN A 36 -4.65 1.43 9.88
CA GLN A 36 -4.39 0.50 10.98
C GLN A 36 -5.65 0.21 11.82
N LYS A 37 -6.42 1.24 12.15
CA LYS A 37 -7.66 1.10 12.93
C LYS A 37 -8.66 0.23 12.19
N TYR A 38 -8.92 0.55 10.92
CA TYR A 38 -9.98 -0.09 10.15
C TYR A 38 -9.55 -1.44 9.58
N SER A 39 -8.27 -1.68 9.31
CA SER A 39 -7.77 -3.01 8.95
C SER A 39 -8.03 -4.00 10.08
N THR A 40 -7.79 -3.58 11.34
CA THR A 40 -8.12 -4.38 12.53
C THR A 40 -9.63 -4.56 12.66
N GLN A 41 -10.41 -3.48 12.57
CA GLN A 41 -11.87 -3.52 12.73
C GLN A 41 -12.56 -4.45 11.70
N TYR A 42 -12.06 -4.46 10.47
CA TYR A 42 -12.64 -5.27 9.39
C TYR A 42 -11.91 -6.59 9.17
N ASN A 43 -10.93 -6.96 10.00
CA ASN A 43 -10.14 -8.19 9.82
C ASN A 43 -9.51 -8.26 8.41
N VAL A 44 -8.65 -7.30 8.10
CA VAL A 44 -7.83 -7.25 6.88
C VAL A 44 -6.37 -7.23 7.29
N SER A 45 -5.57 -8.12 6.74
CA SER A 45 -4.13 -8.12 7.00
C SER A 45 -3.40 -7.23 5.99
N ILE A 46 -2.55 -6.35 6.50
CA ILE A 46 -1.70 -5.46 5.70
C ILE A 46 -0.41 -6.19 5.43
N ILE A 47 -0.12 -6.50 4.17
CA ILE A 47 1.11 -7.20 3.78
C ILE A 47 2.21 -6.19 3.47
N ALA A 48 1.92 -5.26 2.58
CA ALA A 48 2.84 -4.20 2.17
C ALA A 48 2.05 -2.95 1.83
N TYR A 49 2.62 -1.77 2.06
CA TYR A 49 2.02 -0.52 1.60
C TYR A 49 3.06 0.54 1.23
N CYS A 50 2.64 1.44 0.35
CA CYS A 50 3.35 2.68 0.06
C CYS A 50 2.34 3.80 -0.21
N LEU A 51 2.45 4.89 0.55
CA LEU A 51 1.70 6.11 0.31
C LEU A 51 2.60 7.07 -0.47
N MET A 52 2.15 7.45 -1.66
CA MET A 52 2.84 8.32 -2.60
C MET A 52 2.14 9.68 -2.66
N PRO A 53 2.79 10.79 -3.04
CA PRO A 53 2.18 12.12 -2.96
C PRO A 53 0.80 12.23 -3.62
N ASN A 54 0.59 11.58 -4.77
CA ASN A 54 -0.65 11.62 -5.54
C ASN A 54 -1.38 10.27 -5.62
N HIS A 55 -0.90 9.19 -5.00
CA HIS A 55 -1.54 7.87 -5.06
C HIS A 55 -1.13 6.97 -3.89
N TYR A 56 -1.69 5.77 -3.81
CA TYR A 56 -1.28 4.78 -2.82
C TYR A 56 -1.31 3.37 -3.41
N HIS A 57 -0.51 2.49 -2.82
CA HIS A 57 -0.53 1.06 -3.10
C HIS A 57 -0.59 0.27 -1.80
N PHE A 58 -1.43 -0.77 -1.81
CA PHE A 58 -1.53 -1.74 -0.73
C PHE A 58 -1.52 -3.16 -1.31
N SER A 59 -0.79 -4.06 -0.65
CA SER A 59 -0.98 -5.50 -0.76
C SER A 59 -1.74 -5.97 0.48
N LEU A 60 -2.95 -6.50 0.29
CA LEU A 60 -3.86 -6.85 1.38
C LEU A 60 -4.30 -8.30 1.27
N LEU A 61 -4.32 -8.99 2.40
CA LEU A 61 -4.92 -10.32 2.54
C LEU A 61 -6.34 -10.17 3.10
N GLN A 62 -7.30 -10.77 2.39
CA GLN A 62 -8.69 -10.84 2.80
C GLN A 62 -8.88 -11.97 3.81
N ASN A 63 -9.17 -11.66 5.08
CA ASN A 63 -9.39 -12.69 6.10
C ASN A 63 -10.88 -13.06 6.29
N ASP A 64 -11.79 -12.22 5.77
CA ASP A 64 -13.25 -12.43 5.80
C ASP A 64 -13.87 -11.86 4.52
N ASP A 65 -14.92 -12.50 4.00
CA ASP A 65 -15.59 -12.10 2.75
C ASP A 65 -16.10 -10.64 2.79
N GLY A 66 -15.62 -9.83 1.85
CA GLY A 66 -16.03 -8.43 1.65
C GLY A 66 -15.40 -7.40 2.60
N SER A 67 -14.39 -7.78 3.40
CA SER A 67 -13.78 -6.87 4.38
C SER A 67 -12.88 -5.79 3.78
N ILE A 68 -12.14 -6.06 2.70
CA ILE A 68 -11.25 -5.07 2.05
C ILE A 68 -12.07 -3.90 1.52
N SER A 69 -13.19 -4.16 0.84
CA SER A 69 -14.09 -3.13 0.32
C SER A 69 -14.53 -2.15 1.42
N LYS A 70 -15.00 -2.69 2.56
CA LYS A 70 -15.48 -1.89 3.69
C LYS A 70 -14.35 -1.12 4.36
N CYS A 71 -13.19 -1.76 4.54
CA CYS A 71 -11.99 -1.13 5.08
C CYS A 71 -11.56 0.08 4.25
N ILE A 72 -11.31 -0.13 2.96
CA ILE A 72 -10.83 0.90 2.04
C ILE A 72 -11.85 2.04 1.91
N GLN A 73 -13.13 1.71 1.78
CA GLN A 73 -14.19 2.72 1.74
C GLN A 73 -14.20 3.57 3.01
N THR A 74 -14.13 2.94 4.18
CA THR A 74 -14.17 3.67 5.47
C THR A 74 -12.94 4.58 5.61
N VAL A 75 -11.75 4.04 5.36
CA VAL A 75 -10.47 4.77 5.47
C VAL A 75 -10.47 5.99 4.57
N PHE A 76 -10.74 5.83 3.28
CA PHE A 76 -10.61 6.93 2.33
C PHE A 76 -11.78 7.91 2.35
N ASN A 77 -12.98 7.50 2.82
CA ASN A 77 -14.06 8.45 3.11
C ASN A 77 -13.71 9.33 4.31
N SER A 78 -13.17 8.76 5.40
CA SER A 78 -12.73 9.52 6.57
C SER A 78 -11.56 10.44 6.23
N TYR A 79 -10.58 9.94 5.47
CA TYR A 79 -9.44 10.72 5.02
C TYR A 79 -9.86 11.89 4.14
N THR A 80 -10.72 11.67 3.14
CA THR A 80 -11.21 12.73 2.25
C THR A 80 -11.94 13.84 3.01
N GLN A 81 -12.76 13.49 3.99
CA GLN A 81 -13.44 14.48 4.83
C GLN A 81 -12.44 15.35 5.61
N ALA A 82 -11.44 14.74 6.25
CA ALA A 82 -10.41 15.46 6.99
C ALA A 82 -9.57 16.35 6.05
N PHE A 83 -9.16 15.81 4.90
CA PHE A 83 -8.41 16.54 3.88
C PHE A 83 -9.18 17.78 3.42
N ASN A 84 -10.46 17.63 3.03
CA ASN A 84 -11.30 18.74 2.56
C ASN A 84 -11.47 19.83 3.63
N ASN A 85 -11.67 19.43 4.89
CA ASN A 85 -11.86 20.37 5.99
C ASN A 85 -10.61 21.22 6.28
N ILE A 86 -9.43 20.59 6.25
CA ILE A 86 -8.13 21.22 6.57
C ILE A 86 -7.62 22.05 5.40
N SER A 87 -7.67 21.51 4.18
CA SER A 87 -7.13 22.16 2.97
C SER A 87 -8.09 23.16 2.32
N LYS A 88 -9.34 23.25 2.79
CA LYS A 88 -10.43 23.99 2.14
C LYS A 88 -10.68 23.54 0.68
N HIS A 89 -10.27 22.32 0.35
CA HIS A 89 -10.53 21.71 -0.95
C HIS A 89 -12.03 21.42 -1.13
N SER A 90 -12.50 21.55 -2.37
CA SER A 90 -13.86 21.21 -2.79
C SER A 90 -13.80 20.27 -3.99
N GLY A 91 -14.76 19.34 -4.07
CA GLY A 91 -14.80 18.33 -5.13
C GLY A 91 -14.21 16.97 -4.73
N THR A 92 -13.98 16.12 -5.72
CA THR A 92 -13.50 14.74 -5.51
C THR A 92 -11.99 14.70 -5.31
N LEU A 93 -11.54 14.13 -4.20
CA LEU A 93 -10.11 13.96 -3.94
C LEU A 93 -9.49 12.87 -4.83
N PHE A 94 -10.16 11.73 -4.98
CA PHE A 94 -9.69 10.55 -5.71
C PHE A 94 -10.33 10.39 -7.10
N GLN A 95 -9.65 9.70 -8.01
CA GLN A 95 -10.18 9.32 -9.33
C GLN A 95 -11.17 8.15 -9.21
N GLY A 96 -12.33 8.41 -8.62
CA GLY A 96 -13.37 7.42 -8.42
C GLY A 96 -13.05 6.40 -7.32
N ARG A 97 -13.55 5.17 -7.50
CA ARG A 97 -13.38 4.09 -6.52
C ARG A 97 -11.98 3.50 -6.59
N ALA A 98 -11.47 2.99 -5.48
CA ALA A 98 -10.22 2.24 -5.46
C ALA A 98 -10.31 1.02 -6.37
N ASN A 99 -9.22 0.74 -7.09
CA ASN A 99 -9.07 -0.47 -7.88
C ASN A 99 -8.58 -1.60 -6.99
N GLY A 100 -8.96 -2.82 -7.34
CA GLY A 100 -8.50 -4.05 -6.73
C GLY A 100 -8.12 -5.04 -7.83
N ILE A 101 -6.96 -5.67 -7.71
CA ILE A 101 -6.53 -6.75 -8.61
C ILE A 101 -6.14 -7.95 -7.73
N GLU A 102 -6.74 -9.11 -7.98
CA GLU A 102 -6.42 -10.35 -7.29
C GLU A 102 -5.03 -10.83 -7.67
N VAL A 103 -4.21 -11.17 -6.68
CA VAL A 103 -2.88 -11.73 -6.90
C VAL A 103 -2.99 -13.26 -6.84
N LYS A 104 -2.64 -13.92 -7.94
CA LYS A 104 -2.97 -15.33 -8.18
C LYS A 104 -2.12 -16.35 -7.43
N ASP A 105 -0.89 -15.99 -7.05
CA ASP A 105 0.02 -16.86 -6.31
C ASP A 105 1.01 -16.06 -5.45
N ASP A 106 1.70 -16.76 -4.56
CA ASP A 106 2.64 -16.19 -3.60
C ASP A 106 3.86 -15.54 -4.27
N GLU A 107 4.30 -16.06 -5.42
CA GLU A 107 5.42 -15.49 -6.17
C GLU A 107 5.07 -14.10 -6.70
N TYR A 108 3.88 -13.94 -7.30
CA TYR A 108 3.39 -12.61 -7.67
C TYR A 108 3.13 -11.72 -6.46
N ALA A 109 2.70 -12.27 -5.32
CA ALA A 109 2.47 -11.49 -4.11
C ALA A 109 3.78 -10.89 -3.57
N VAL A 110 4.87 -11.65 -3.62
CA VAL A 110 6.21 -11.18 -3.25
C VAL A 110 6.74 -10.14 -4.24
N ARG A 111 6.57 -10.35 -5.55
CA ARG A 111 6.94 -9.36 -6.57
C ARG A 111 6.14 -8.07 -6.45
N LEU A 112 4.85 -8.17 -6.10
CA LEU A 112 4.02 -7.00 -5.79
C LEU A 112 4.56 -6.23 -4.57
N CYS A 113 5.00 -6.92 -3.51
CA CYS A 113 5.61 -6.24 -2.36
C CYS A 113 6.85 -5.46 -2.77
N ARG A 114 7.73 -6.04 -3.61
CA ARG A 114 8.89 -5.35 -4.18
C ARG A 114 8.49 -4.11 -4.98
N TYR A 115 7.51 -4.22 -5.86
CA TYR A 115 6.99 -3.07 -6.59
C TYR A 115 6.51 -1.95 -5.68
N ILE A 116 5.70 -2.29 -4.67
CA ILE A 116 5.15 -1.32 -3.72
C ILE A 116 6.28 -0.59 -2.99
N HIS A 117 7.29 -1.31 -2.51
CA HIS A 117 8.42 -0.72 -1.78
C HIS A 117 9.38 0.06 -2.68
N CYS A 118 9.56 -0.34 -3.94
CA CYS A 118 10.42 0.33 -4.90
C CYS A 118 9.76 1.50 -5.64
N ASN A 119 8.43 1.64 -5.55
CA ASN A 119 7.69 2.69 -6.26
C ASN A 119 8.20 4.13 -5.98
N PRO A 120 8.60 4.52 -4.75
CA PRO A 120 9.24 5.82 -4.50
C PRO A 120 10.56 6.04 -5.25
N VAL A 121 11.32 4.96 -5.49
CA VAL A 121 12.57 5.00 -6.26
C VAL A 121 12.28 5.11 -7.74
N ALA A 122 11.33 4.32 -8.26
CA ALA A 122 10.88 4.39 -9.65
C ALA A 122 10.36 5.79 -10.01
N ALA A 123 9.59 6.41 -9.11
CA ALA A 123 9.10 7.78 -9.24
C ALA A 123 10.17 8.87 -8.97
N ARG A 124 11.42 8.48 -8.71
CA ARG A 124 12.58 9.37 -8.43
C ARG A 124 12.36 10.31 -7.24
N LEU A 125 11.52 9.94 -6.28
CA LEU A 125 11.32 10.71 -5.04
C LEU A 125 12.48 10.49 -4.06
N VAL A 126 13.08 9.31 -4.10
CA VAL A 126 14.24 8.91 -3.28
C VAL A 126 15.17 8.01 -4.07
N THR A 127 16.43 7.91 -3.65
CA THR A 127 17.43 7.03 -4.28
C THR A 127 17.40 5.58 -3.78
N LYS A 128 16.78 5.34 -2.63
CA LYS A 128 16.66 4.02 -2.00
C LYS A 128 15.32 3.89 -1.28
N PRO A 129 14.70 2.70 -1.23
CA PRO A 129 13.41 2.52 -0.55
C PRO A 129 13.46 2.88 0.95
N GLU A 130 14.59 2.70 1.64
CA GLU A 130 14.78 3.05 3.06
C GLU A 130 14.55 4.55 3.34
N ASN A 131 14.76 5.39 2.33
CA ASN A 131 14.61 6.83 2.45
C ASN A 131 13.15 7.28 2.37
N TRP A 132 12.21 6.39 2.00
CA TRP A 132 10.78 6.69 1.93
C TRP A 132 10.04 6.20 3.18
N LYS A 133 9.90 7.09 4.16
CA LYS A 133 9.25 6.78 5.45
C LYS A 133 7.75 6.46 5.38
N HIS A 134 7.08 6.73 4.25
CA HIS A 134 5.63 6.55 4.06
C HIS A 134 5.26 5.21 3.40
N SER A 135 6.15 4.22 3.49
CA SER A 135 5.92 2.81 3.20
C SER A 135 6.18 1.97 4.45
N ASP A 136 5.86 0.67 4.43
CA ASP A 136 6.33 -0.28 5.45
C ASP A 136 7.63 -1.01 5.12
N TYR A 137 8.42 -0.51 4.16
CA TYR A 137 9.66 -1.18 3.79
C TYR A 137 10.63 -1.31 4.97
N LEU A 138 10.77 -0.27 5.80
CA LEU A 138 11.64 -0.31 6.98
C LEU A 138 11.23 -1.37 8.00
N GLU A 139 9.93 -1.66 8.13
CA GLU A 139 9.39 -2.77 8.94
C GLU A 139 9.76 -4.12 8.33
N TRP A 140 9.63 -4.26 7.01
CA TRP A 140 9.98 -5.47 6.29
C TRP A 140 11.44 -5.86 6.49
N ILE A 141 12.35 -4.88 6.45
CA ILE A 141 13.79 -5.09 6.66
C ILE A 141 14.23 -4.98 8.14
N GLY A 142 13.29 -4.85 9.08
CA GLY A 142 13.57 -4.87 10.51
C GLY A 142 14.27 -3.62 11.08
N LEU A 143 14.32 -2.52 10.32
CA LEU A 143 14.89 -1.24 10.77
C LEU A 143 13.86 -0.34 11.46
N ARG A 144 12.56 -0.63 11.35
CA ARG A 144 11.49 0.05 12.08
C ARG A 144 10.56 -0.97 12.73
N LYS A 145 10.14 -0.73 13.97
CA LYS A 145 9.12 -1.56 14.62
C LYS A 145 7.76 -1.28 14.00
N GLY A 146 7.18 -2.31 13.37
CA GLY A 146 5.82 -2.28 12.85
C GLY A 146 4.81 -2.77 13.88
N ASN A 147 3.58 -2.27 13.79
CA ASN A 147 2.46 -2.68 14.65
C ASN A 147 1.20 -3.09 13.85
N ALA A 148 1.30 -3.17 12.52
CA ALA A 148 0.17 -3.45 11.63
C ALA A 148 0.51 -4.36 10.45
N THR A 149 1.77 -4.38 10.01
CA THR A 149 2.23 -5.23 8.90
C THR A 149 2.28 -6.70 9.31
N ASN A 150 1.73 -7.57 8.47
CA ASN A 150 1.81 -9.02 8.55
C ASN A 150 2.93 -9.51 7.63
N PHE A 151 3.94 -10.13 8.24
CA PHE A 151 5.15 -10.59 7.54
C PHE A 151 5.05 -12.01 6.98
N ILE A 152 3.85 -12.59 6.87
CA ILE A 152 3.67 -13.98 6.40
C ILE A 152 4.38 -14.27 5.07
N LEU A 153 4.36 -13.33 4.12
CA LEU A 153 5.06 -13.47 2.84
C LEU A 153 6.58 -13.29 2.98
N ARG A 154 7.04 -12.37 3.84
CA ARG A 154 8.47 -12.23 4.15
C ARG A 154 9.03 -13.51 4.76
N ASP A 155 8.39 -13.97 5.82
CA ASP A 155 8.86 -15.08 6.64
C ASP A 155 8.66 -16.41 5.91
N GLY A 156 7.58 -16.56 5.14
CA GLY A 156 7.32 -17.75 4.33
C GLY A 156 8.24 -17.89 3.12
N TYR A 157 8.53 -16.80 2.40
CA TYR A 157 9.29 -16.87 1.14
C TYR A 157 10.80 -16.63 1.32
N PHE A 158 11.18 -15.74 2.24
CA PHE A 158 12.58 -15.34 2.47
C PHE A 158 13.15 -15.82 3.80
N GLY A 159 12.31 -16.19 4.76
CA GLY A 159 12.71 -16.62 6.10
C GLY A 159 13.18 -15.50 7.02
N ASN A 160 13.69 -14.39 6.50
CA ASN A 160 14.14 -13.25 7.30
C ASN A 160 14.19 -11.93 6.52
N ALA A 161 14.32 -10.84 7.28
CA ALA A 161 14.43 -9.46 6.78
C ALA A 161 15.63 -9.22 5.85
N GLU A 162 16.79 -9.83 6.13
CA GLU A 162 18.01 -9.63 5.36
C GLU A 162 17.90 -10.25 3.96
N ALA A 163 17.29 -11.42 3.85
CA ALA A 163 17.02 -12.07 2.57
C ALA A 163 16.03 -11.25 1.71
N TYR A 164 14.99 -10.66 2.32
CA TYR A 164 14.10 -9.75 1.59
C TYR A 164 14.84 -8.49 1.12
N LYS A 165 15.70 -7.91 1.96
CA LYS A 165 16.49 -6.73 1.60
C LYS A 165 17.36 -6.98 0.36
N LYS A 166 18.07 -8.11 0.31
CA LYS A 166 18.88 -8.50 -0.86
C LYS A 166 18.04 -8.62 -2.12
N TYR A 167 16.87 -9.23 -2.02
CA TYR A 167 15.91 -9.32 -3.13
C TYR A 167 15.45 -7.95 -3.64
N ILE A 168 15.33 -6.94 -2.77
CA ILE A 168 15.01 -5.56 -3.17
C ILE A 168 16.21 -4.85 -3.79
N GLU A 169 17.43 -5.13 -3.35
CA GLU A 169 18.65 -4.55 -3.93
C GLU A 169 18.92 -5.04 -5.36
N GLU A 170 18.35 -6.19 -5.75
CA GLU A 170 18.36 -6.73 -7.12
C GLU A 170 17.28 -6.11 -8.03
N TYR A 171 16.56 -5.08 -7.57
CA TYR A 171 15.46 -4.47 -8.32
C TYR A 171 15.90 -3.83 -9.65
N GLY A 172 15.26 -4.27 -10.75
CA GLY A 172 15.36 -3.72 -12.10
C GLY A 172 13.99 -3.45 -12.73
N GLU A 173 13.94 -2.76 -13.87
CA GLU A 173 12.69 -2.27 -14.48
C GLU A 173 11.75 -3.37 -15.03
N ASP A 174 12.18 -4.65 -15.12
CA ASP A 174 11.36 -5.75 -15.67
C ASP A 174 11.22 -6.93 -14.70
N ASP A 175 10.18 -6.89 -13.87
CA ASP A 175 9.85 -7.93 -12.89
C ASP A 175 8.67 -8.83 -13.28
N GLY A 176 8.15 -8.67 -14.51
CA GLY A 176 7.00 -9.44 -14.98
C GLY A 176 5.70 -9.19 -14.22
N ILE A 177 5.56 -8.03 -13.56
CA ILE A 177 4.37 -7.65 -12.78
C ILE A 177 3.43 -6.70 -13.53
N ASN A 178 3.58 -6.56 -14.85
CA ASN A 178 2.87 -5.57 -15.67
C ASN A 178 1.36 -5.53 -15.44
N GLN A 179 0.72 -6.67 -15.14
CA GLN A 179 -0.71 -6.75 -14.85
C GLN A 179 -1.15 -6.13 -13.50
N TYR A 180 -0.20 -5.86 -12.60
CA TYR A 180 -0.40 -5.23 -11.30
C TYR A 180 0.26 -3.84 -11.22
N LEU A 181 0.83 -3.36 -12.32
CA LEU A 181 1.37 -2.01 -12.36
C LEU A 181 0.24 -0.99 -12.39
N PHE A 182 0.53 0.15 -11.79
CA PHE A 182 -0.32 1.31 -11.89
C PHE A 182 0.17 2.21 -13.02
N ASP A 183 -0.69 2.53 -13.98
CA ASP A 183 -0.39 3.49 -15.03
C ASP A 183 -0.32 4.91 -14.45
N GLU A 184 0.88 5.39 -14.15
CA GLU A 184 1.16 6.71 -13.54
C GLU A 184 0.61 7.90 -14.32
#